data_AF-A0A832UE38-F1
#
_entry.id   AF-A0A832UE38-F1
#
_cell.length_a   1.000
_cell.length_b   1.000
_cell.length_c   1.000
_cell.angle_alpha   90.00
_cell.angle_beta   90.00
_cell.angle_gamma   90.00
#
_symmetry.space_group_name_H-M   'P 1'
#
loop_
_entity.id
_entity.type
_entity.pdbx_description
1 polymer ?
#
loop_
_entity_poly.entity_id
_entity_poly.type
_entity_poly.pdbx_seq_one_letter_code
_entity_poly.pdbx_strand_id
1 'polypeptide(L)' 'MRLSDIQTAKFLFAVQGLGAVFVIIFLAAYLGGLPSTNVLHSEPIFRIPLSIFGVAFLALTIVAIGLAALSEKA' A
#
# COMPACT_ATOMS: atom_id res chain seq x y z
N MET A 1 -20.68 15.91 11.19
CA MET A 1 -19.75 17.04 10.94
C MET A 1 -19.27 16.91 9.51
N ARG A 2 -19.56 17.87 8.61
CA ARG A 2 -19.03 17.84 7.24
C ARG A 2 -17.62 18.45 7.27
N LEU A 3 -16.63 17.71 6.79
CA LEU A 3 -15.28 18.22 6.60
C LEU A 3 -15.24 19.13 5.37
N SER A 4 -14.33 20.09 5.36
CA SER A 4 -14.02 20.84 4.14
C SER A 4 -13.28 19.96 3.12
N ASP A 5 -13.29 20.36 1.85
CA ASP A 5 -12.61 19.62 0.78
C ASP A 5 -11.10 19.47 1.06
N ILE A 6 -10.47 20.51 1.61
CA ILE A 6 -9.05 20.51 2.00
C ILE A 6 -8.79 19.51 3.14
N GLN A 7 -9.65 19.50 4.16
CA GLN A 7 -9.54 18.54 5.27
C GLN A 7 -9.74 17.11 4.77
N THR A 8 -10.65 16.90 3.82
CA THR A 8 -10.91 15.60 3.20
C THR A 8 -9.69 15.13 2.41
N ALA A 9 -9.10 15.99 1.58
CA ALA A 9 -7.89 15.67 0.82
C ALA A 9 -6.71 15.29 1.73
N LYS A 10 -6.46 16.07 2.78
CA LYS A 10 -5.38 15.79 3.75
C LYS A 10 -5.61 14.48 4.50
N PHE A 11 -6.86 14.20 4.89
CA PHE A 11 -7.22 12.95 5.54
C PHE A 11 -7.01 11.76 4.59
N LEU A 12 -7.47 11.84 3.34
CA LEU A 12 -7.27 10.79 2.34
C LEU A 12 -5.80 10.55 2.05
N PHE A 13 -4.99 11.60 1.96
CA PHE A 13 -3.56 11.50 1.77
C PHE A 13 -2.87 10.78 2.94
N ALA A 14 -3.23 11.12 4.18
CA ALA A 14 -2.70 10.44 5.37
C ALA A 14 -3.11 8.96 5.42
N VAL A 15 -4.37 8.64 5.11
CA VAL A 15 -4.86 7.26 5.08
C VAL A 15 -4.18 6.45 3.97
N GLN A 16 -3.99 7.03 2.77
CA GLN A 16 -3.24 6.38 1.69
C GLN A 16 -1.79 6.13 2.08
N GLY A 17 -1.12 7.11 2.68
CA GLY A 17 0.25 6.97 3.18
C GLY A 17 0.37 5.85 4.21
N LEU A 18 -0.55 5.78 5.16
CA LEU A 18 -0.59 4.70 6.15
C LEU A 18 -0.84 3.33 5.48
N GLY A 19 -1.79 3.27 4.54
CA GLY A 19 -2.06 2.06 3.75
C GLY A 19 -0.84 1.58 2.98
N ALA A 20 -0.09 2.49 2.34
CA ALA A 20 1.14 2.18 1.63
C ALA A 20 2.19 1.53 2.55
N VAL A 21 2.38 2.06 3.76
CA VAL A 21 3.30 1.49 4.77
C VAL A 21 2.89 0.06 5.13
N PHE A 22 1.60 -0.18 5.40
CA PHE A 22 1.11 -1.54 5.70
C PHE A 22 1.34 -2.52 4.54
N VAL A 23 1.08 -2.09 3.31
CA VAL A 23 1.30 -2.93 2.11
C VAL A 23 2.79 -3.24 1.93
N ILE A 24 3.68 -2.27 2.16
CA ILE A 24 5.14 -2.48 2.12
C ILE A 24 5.54 -3.55 3.13
N ILE A 25 5.11 -3.40 4.38
CA ILE A 25 5.44 -4.35 5.45
C ILE A 25 4.91 -5.75 5.12
N PHE A 26 3.66 -5.83 4.66
CA PHE A 26 3.05 -7.08 4.24
C PHE A 26 3.82 -7.75 3.10
N LEU A 27 4.12 -7.02 2.03
CA LEU A 27 4.86 -7.57 0.89
C LEU A 27 6.29 -7.98 1.27
N ALA A 28 6.97 -7.19 2.10
CA ALA A 28 8.30 -7.54 2.58
C ALA A 28 8.28 -8.86 3.38
N ALA A 29 7.32 -9.02 4.28
CA ALA A 29 7.12 -10.27 5.02
C ALA A 29 6.73 -11.45 4.11
N TYR A 30 5.85 -11.20 3.14
CA TYR A 30 5.29 -12.22 2.26
C TYR A 30 6.29 -12.74 1.22
N LEU A 31 7.13 -11.85 0.69
CA LEU A 31 8.16 -12.19 -0.30
C LEU A 31 9.46 -12.64 0.37
N GLY A 32 9.91 -11.90 1.40
CA GLY A 32 11.15 -12.17 2.12
C GLY A 32 11.08 -13.41 3.01
N GLY A 33 9.88 -13.82 3.42
CA GLY A 33 9.67 -14.95 4.31
C GLY A 33 10.00 -14.59 5.76
N LEU A 34 8.97 -14.53 6.60
CA LEU A 34 9.19 -14.46 8.04
C LEU A 34 9.57 -15.84 8.58
N PRO A 35 10.49 -15.93 9.55
CA PRO A 35 10.76 -17.18 10.27
C PRO A 35 9.53 -17.51 11.11
N SER A 36 8.60 -18.23 10.49
CA SER A 36 7.29 -18.59 11.00
C SER A 36 7.06 -20.07 10.67
N THR A 37 6.50 -20.83 11.61
CA THR A 37 6.19 -22.25 11.43
C THR A 37 4.99 -22.49 10.52
N ASN A 38 4.26 -21.43 10.12
CA ASN A 38 3.18 -21.48 9.16
C ASN A 38 3.44 -20.50 8.00
N VAL A 39 3.54 -21.03 6.78
CA VAL A 39 3.59 -20.23 5.56
C VAL A 39 2.15 -20.00 5.10
N LEU A 40 1.61 -18.80 5.34
CA LEU A 40 0.33 -18.41 4.74
C LEU A 40 0.48 -18.41 3.21
N HIS A 41 -0.35 -19.22 2.54
CA HIS A 41 -0.32 -19.40 1.07
C HIS A 41 1.02 -19.92 0.54
N SER A 42 1.47 -21.07 1.04
CA SER A 42 2.62 -21.82 0.50
C SER A 42 2.46 -22.20 -0.97
N GLU A 43 1.21 -22.42 -1.40
CA GLU A 43 0.89 -22.83 -2.76
C GLU A 43 1.19 -21.70 -3.78
N PRO A 44 2.05 -21.96 -4.79
CA PRO A 44 2.45 -20.95 -5.78
C PRO A 44 1.28 -20.29 -6.50
N ILE A 45 0.19 -21.04 -6.72
CA ILE A 45 -1.01 -20.56 -7.42
C ILE A 45 -1.71 -19.40 -6.72
N PHE A 46 -1.60 -19.30 -5.39
CA PHE A 46 -2.13 -18.16 -4.63
C PHE A 46 -1.04 -17.11 -4.40
N ARG A 47 0.20 -17.55 -4.20
CA ARG A 47 1.32 -16.66 -3.88
C ARG A 47 1.71 -15.72 -5.01
N ILE A 48 1.76 -16.23 -6.24
CA ILE A 48 2.20 -15.46 -7.39
C ILE A 48 1.20 -14.34 -7.72
N PRO A 49 -0.12 -14.59 -7.89
CA PRO A 49 -1.07 -13.53 -8.16
C PRO A 49 -1.12 -12.49 -7.05
N LEU A 50 -1.13 -12.92 -5.77
CA LEU A 50 -1.19 -11.99 -4.65
C LEU A 50 0.04 -11.07 -4.60
N SER A 51 1.22 -11.61 -4.91
CA SER A 51 2.44 -10.82 -5.02
C SER A 51 2.37 -9.80 -6.16
N ILE A 52 1.91 -10.21 -7.34
CA ILE A 52 1.76 -9.34 -8.51
C ILE A 52 0.79 -8.20 -8.20
N PHE A 53 -0.41 -8.53 -7.70
CA PHE A 53 -1.43 -7.52 -7.38
C PHE A 53 -0.98 -6.60 -6.25
N GLY A 54 -0.34 -7.14 -5.21
CA GLY A 54 0.18 -6.33 -4.11
C GLY A 54 1.26 -5.35 -4.57
N VAL A 55 2.23 -5.81 -5.36
CA VAL A 55 3.31 -4.95 -5.89
C VAL A 55 2.74 -3.88 -6.84
N ALA A 56 1.83 -4.26 -7.74
CA ALA A 56 1.18 -3.32 -8.65
C ALA A 56 0.37 -2.26 -7.87
N PHE A 57 -0.40 -2.68 -6.86
CA PHE A 57 -1.15 -1.77 -6.00
C PHE A 57 -0.24 -0.81 -5.24
N LEU A 58 0.87 -1.30 -4.70
CA LEU A 58 1.85 -0.46 -4.02
C LEU A 58 2.46 0.58 -4.97
N ALA A 59 2.84 0.17 -6.19
CA ALA A 59 3.39 1.08 -7.19
C ALA A 59 2.40 2.20 -7.54
N LEU A 60 1.13 1.86 -7.78
CA LEU A 60 0.08 2.84 -8.05
C LEU A 60 -0.14 3.78 -6.87
N THR A 61 -0.10 3.25 -5.64
CA THR A 61 -0.26 4.06 -4.42
C THR A 61 0.89 5.06 -4.26
N ILE A 62 2.14 4.63 -4.49
CA ILE A 62 3.31 5.52 -4.43
C ILE A 62 3.21 6.60 -5.51
N VAL A 63 2.81 6.25 -6.74
CA VAL A 63 2.61 7.23 -7.82
C VAL A 63 1.52 8.24 -7.44
N ALA A 64 0.38 7.77 -6.92
CA ALA A 64 -0.71 8.65 -6.49
C ALA A 64 -0.28 9.62 -5.38
N ILE A 65 0.41 9.12 -4.36
CA ILE A 65 0.98 9.93 -3.27
C ILE A 65 2.00 10.94 -3.83
N GLY A 66 2.88 10.51 -4.72
CA GLY A 66 3.87 11.37 -5.37
C GLY A 66 3.23 12.51 -6.16
N LEU A 67 2.22 12.20 -6.97
CA LEU A 67 1.47 13.20 -7.73
C LEU A 67 0.71 14.17 -6.82
N ALA A 68 0.07 13.67 -5.77
CA ALA A 68 -0.63 14.51 -4.80
C ALA A 68 0.33 15.46 -4.06
N ALA A 69 1.49 14.95 -3.63
CA ALA A 69 2.52 15.76 -2.97
C ALA A 69 3.14 16.82 -3.90
N LEU A 70 3.28 16.51 -5.20
CA LEU A 70 3.73 17.48 -6.21
C LEU A 70 2.67 18.54 -6.49
N SER A 71 1.40 18.15 -6.54
CA SER A 71 0.28 19.07 -6.76
C SER A 71 0.04 20.03 -5.59
N GLU A 72 0.39 19.66 -4.35
CA GLU A 72 0.30 20.56 -3.20
C GLU A 72 1.43 21.61 -3.19
N LYS A 73 2.54 21.36 -3.90
CA LYS A 73 3.69 22.26 -3.99
C LYS A 73 3.63 23.25 -5.16
N ALA A 74 2.81 22.99 -6.17
CA ALA A 74 2.62 23.83 -7.35
C ALA A 74 1.56 24.92 -7.09
#